data_AF-A0A847ALG3-F1
#
_entry.id   AF-A0A847ALG3-F1
#
_cell.length_a   1.000
_cell.length_b   1.000
_cell.length_c   1.000
_cell.angle_alpha   90.00
_cell.angle_beta   90.00
_cell.angle_gamma   90.00
#
_symmetry.space_group_name_H-M   'P 1'
#
loop_
_entity.id
_entity.type
_entity.pdbx_description
1 polymer ?
#
loop_
_entity_poly.entity_id
_entity_poly.type
_entity_poly.pdbx_seq_one_letter_code
_entity_poly.pdbx_strand_id
1 'polypeptide(L)'
;MKFTMNNFFDIGYDKLNTRISVSTLGGTHSYVIHFFNNAVKKKNGYFDYRDFSRKIKDLKEFRESSDYDDVEITIDKSQKAKEYATDIRQYIQRNFKR
;
A
#
# COMPACT_ATOMS: atom_id res chain seq x y z
N MET A 1 6.01 -0.07 -3.14
CA MET A 1 5.91 -0.46 -1.71
C MET A 1 6.97 -1.47 -1.26
N LYS A 2 7.38 -2.48 -2.05
CA LYS A 2 8.48 -3.41 -1.65
C LYS A 2 9.78 -2.69 -1.30
N PHE A 3 10.20 -1.75 -2.15
CA PHE A 3 11.36 -0.88 -1.90
C PHE A 3 11.28 -0.15 -0.55
N THR A 4 10.08 0.34 -0.20
CA THR A 4 9.81 0.99 1.07
C THR A 4 9.98 0.04 2.26
N MET A 5 9.56 -1.22 2.14
CA MET A 5 9.76 -2.23 3.19
C MET A 5 11.24 -2.51 3.43
N ASN A 6 12.04 -2.55 2.36
CA ASN A 6 13.49 -2.69 2.48
C ASN A 6 14.08 -1.48 3.23
N ASN A 7 13.84 -0.26 2.74
CA ASN A 7 14.50 0.93 3.27
C ASN A 7 14.01 1.37 4.66
N PHE A 8 12.72 1.23 4.96
CA PHE A 8 12.15 1.81 6.19
C PHE A 8 11.91 0.77 7.28
N PHE A 9 11.81 -0.51 6.93
CA PHE A 9 11.55 -1.62 7.86
C PHE A 9 12.66 -2.66 7.89
N ASP A 10 13.74 -2.48 7.12
CA ASP A 10 14.88 -3.41 7.04
C ASP A 10 14.44 -4.84 6.65
N ILE A 11 13.46 -4.92 5.76
CA ILE A 11 12.97 -6.18 5.20
C ILE A 11 13.55 -6.33 3.79
N GLY A 12 14.72 -6.95 3.71
CA GLY A 12 15.36 -7.31 2.45
C GLY A 12 14.47 -8.19 1.56
N TYR A 13 14.73 -8.16 0.24
CA TYR A 13 13.89 -8.82 -0.75
C TYR A 13 13.79 -10.34 -0.57
N ASP A 14 14.88 -11.02 -0.21
CA ASP A 14 14.88 -12.47 0.03
C ASP A 14 13.98 -12.81 1.21
N LYS A 15 14.14 -12.08 2.32
CA LYS A 15 13.31 -12.22 3.53
C LYS A 15 11.84 -11.93 3.24
N LEU A 16 11.56 -10.94 2.39
CA LEU A 16 10.21 -10.62 1.95
C LEU A 16 9.61 -11.78 1.13
N ASN A 17 10.36 -12.33 0.18
CA ASN A 17 9.90 -13.44 -0.66
C ASN A 17 9.62 -14.70 0.17
N THR A 18 10.51 -15.05 1.11
CA THR A 18 10.28 -16.17 2.05
C THR A 18 9.02 -15.95 2.90
N ARG A 19 8.80 -14.72 3.40
CA ARG A 19 7.61 -14.40 4.19
C ARG A 19 6.32 -14.47 3.36
N ILE A 20 6.39 -14.10 2.08
CA ILE A 20 5.25 -14.20 1.17
C ILE A 20 4.96 -15.66 0.83
N SER A 21 5.98 -16.49 0.58
CA SER A 21 5.78 -17.88 0.16
C SER A 21 5.11 -18.74 1.22
N VAL A 22 5.30 -18.43 2.51
CA VAL A 22 4.65 -19.12 3.64
C VAL A 22 3.35 -18.45 4.09
N SER A 23 2.95 -17.34 3.47
CA SER A 23 1.78 -16.56 3.87
C SER A 23 0.51 -17.01 3.15
N THR A 24 -0.60 -17.08 3.88
CA THR A 24 -1.93 -17.40 3.34
C THR A 24 -2.66 -16.19 2.71
N LEU A 25 -2.06 -15.00 2.73
CA LEU A 25 -2.71 -13.73 2.39
C LEU A 25 -3.00 -13.51 0.89
N GLY A 26 -2.95 -14.53 0.03
CA GLY A 26 -3.32 -14.38 -1.38
C GLY A 26 -2.31 -13.60 -2.22
N GLY A 27 -1.01 -13.82 -1.96
CA GLY A 27 0.08 -13.32 -2.80
C GLY A 27 0.73 -12.01 -2.35
N THR A 28 1.63 -11.51 -3.19
CA THR A 28 2.57 -10.45 -2.81
C THR A 28 1.91 -9.11 -2.52
N HIS A 29 0.98 -8.65 -3.36
CA HIS A 29 0.32 -7.35 -3.17
C HIS A 29 -0.46 -7.31 -1.87
N SER A 30 -1.27 -8.34 -1.63
CA SER A 30 -2.07 -8.49 -0.42
C SER A 30 -1.20 -8.57 0.83
N TYR A 31 -0.08 -9.31 0.79
CA TYR A 31 0.88 -9.36 1.88
C TYR A 31 1.44 -7.98 2.22
N VAL A 32 1.89 -7.23 1.21
CA VAL A 32 2.47 -5.89 1.41
C VAL A 32 1.43 -4.93 1.96
N ILE A 33 0.20 -4.93 1.42
CA ILE A 33 -0.90 -4.08 1.92
C ILE A 33 -1.19 -4.40 3.39
N HIS A 34 -1.31 -5.69 3.73
CA HIS A 34 -1.59 -6.14 5.09
C HIS A 34 -0.48 -5.73 6.06
N PHE A 35 0.78 -5.87 5.65
CA PHE A 35 1.93 -5.42 6.44
C PHE A 35 1.84 -3.93 6.80
N PHE A 36 1.62 -3.07 5.81
CA PHE A 36 1.53 -1.62 6.05
C PHE A 36 0.31 -1.26 6.90
N ASN A 37 -0.85 -1.85 6.62
CA ASN A 37 -2.05 -1.66 7.42
C ASN A 37 -1.83 -1.99 8.90
N ASN A 38 -1.17 -3.11 9.20
CA ASN A 38 -0.82 -3.49 10.56
C ASN A 38 0.22 -2.55 11.18
N ALA A 39 1.22 -2.11 10.40
CA ALA A 39 2.22 -1.16 10.87
C ALA A 39 1.59 0.19 11.26
N VAL A 40 0.69 0.72 10.43
CA VAL A 40 -0.07 1.95 10.70
C VAL A 40 -0.95 1.78 11.93
N LYS A 41 -1.75 0.70 11.98
CA LYS A 41 -2.63 0.43 13.12
C LYS A 41 -1.86 0.36 14.44
N LYS A 42 -0.70 -0.30 14.44
CA LYS A 42 0.14 -0.48 15.63
C LYS A 42 0.79 0.82 16.08
N LYS A 43 1.25 1.67 15.15
CA LYS A 43 2.00 2.88 15.48
C LYS A 43 1.11 4.09 15.76
N ASN A 44 0.04 4.26 14.98
CA ASN A 44 -0.76 5.48 14.96
C ASN A 44 -2.25 5.27 15.31
N GLY A 45 -2.66 4.00 15.49
CA GLY A 45 -4.01 3.66 15.95
C GLY A 45 -5.03 3.44 14.81
N TYR A 46 -6.28 3.24 15.22
CA TYR A 46 -7.35 2.76 14.33
C TYR A 46 -7.81 3.81 13.30
N PHE A 47 -7.81 5.09 13.68
CA PHE A 47 -8.28 6.16 12.79
C PHE A 47 -7.38 6.29 11.56
N ASP A 48 -6.07 6.42 11.78
CA ASP A 48 -5.07 6.47 10.72
C ASP A 48 -5.06 5.19 9.87
N TYR A 49 -5.20 4.02 10.50
CA TYR A 49 -5.35 2.76 9.79
C TYR A 49 -6.55 2.78 8.83
N ARG A 50 -7.70 3.30 9.28
CA ARG A 50 -8.92 3.33 8.46
C ARG A 50 -8.76 4.23 7.25
N ASP A 51 -8.18 5.42 7.41
CA ASP A 51 -7.90 6.33 6.30
C ASP A 51 -6.88 5.73 5.33
N PHE A 52 -5.75 5.26 5.85
CA PHE A 52 -4.68 4.65 5.06
C PHE A 52 -5.18 3.44 4.26
N SER A 53 -5.92 2.53 4.91
CA SER A 53 -6.45 1.34 4.25
C SER A 53 -7.49 1.66 3.19
N ARG A 54 -8.29 2.72 3.36
CA ARG A 54 -9.23 3.18 2.33
C ARG A 54 -8.51 3.70 1.11
N LYS A 55 -7.53 4.60 1.29
CA LYS A 55 -6.72 5.15 0.19
C LYS A 55 -5.99 4.05 -0.58
N ILE A 56 -5.41 3.06 0.12
CA ILE A 56 -4.77 1.90 -0.52
C ILE A 56 -5.76 1.07 -1.34
N LYS A 57 -6.98 0.85 -0.82
CA LYS A 57 -8.03 0.12 -1.53
C LYS A 57 -8.42 0.85 -2.82
N ASP A 58 -8.70 2.15 -2.74
CA ASP A 58 -9.07 2.97 -3.91
C ASP A 58 -7.95 2.96 -4.97
N LEU A 59 -6.68 3.02 -4.56
CA LEU A 59 -5.54 2.90 -5.49
C LEU A 59 -5.44 1.52 -6.14
N LYS A 60 -5.77 0.46 -5.39
CA LYS A 60 -5.78 -0.90 -5.94
C LYS A 60 -6.87 -1.03 -7.01
N GLU A 61 -8.08 -0.57 -6.71
CA GLU A 61 -9.22 -0.59 -7.64
C GLU A 61 -8.94 0.27 -8.88
N PHE A 62 -8.35 1.45 -8.71
CA PHE A 62 -7.91 2.29 -9.82
C PHE A 62 -6.92 1.57 -10.73
N ARG A 63 -5.91 0.89 -10.14
CA ARG A 63 -4.94 0.11 -10.93
C ARG A 63 -5.62 -1.03 -11.67
N GLU A 64 -6.46 -1.81 -10.99
CA GLU A 64 -7.12 -2.97 -11.58
C GLU A 64 -8.02 -2.55 -12.75
N SER A 65 -8.79 -1.48 -12.57
CA SER A 65 -9.62 -0.93 -13.65
C SER A 65 -8.83 -0.32 -14.80
N SER A 66 -7.70 0.33 -14.52
CA SER A 66 -6.85 0.91 -15.57
C SER A 66 -6.09 -0.16 -16.38
N ASP A 67 -5.69 -1.25 -15.74
CA ASP A 67 -4.83 -2.27 -16.34
C ASP A 67 -5.63 -3.39 -17.02
N TYR A 68 -6.83 -3.73 -16.52
CA TYR A 68 -7.53 -4.97 -16.91
C TYR A 68 -8.98 -4.77 -17.34
N ASP A 69 -9.63 -3.67 -16.96
CA ASP A 69 -11.02 -3.44 -17.32
C ASP A 69 -11.12 -2.59 -18.60
N ASP A 70 -12.12 -2.88 -19.44
CA ASP A 70 -12.45 -2.06 -20.61
C ASP A 70 -13.32 -0.87 -20.18
N VAL A 71 -12.71 0.06 -19.42
CA VAL A 71 -13.39 1.25 -18.88
C VAL A 71 -12.57 2.52 -19.13
N GLU A 72 -13.28 3.62 -19.40
CA GLU A 72 -12.61 4.92 -19.53
C GLU A 72 -12.15 5.44 -18.16
N ILE A 73 -10.85 5.74 -18.08
CA ILE A 73 -10.24 6.38 -16.92
C ILE A 73 -10.34 7.89 -17.08
N THR A 74 -11.25 8.50 -16.31
CA THR A 74 -11.46 9.94 -16.34
C THR A 74 -10.30 10.70 -15.67
N ILE A 75 -10.19 11.99 -15.99
CA ILE A 75 -9.22 12.91 -15.37
C ILE A 75 -9.41 12.95 -13.86
N ASP A 76 -10.66 13.02 -13.37
CA ASP A 76 -10.97 13.09 -11.94
C ASP A 76 -10.49 11.85 -11.19
N LYS A 77 -10.68 10.65 -11.76
CA LYS A 77 -10.18 9.39 -11.18
C LYS A 77 -8.66 9.39 -11.09
N SER A 78 -8.00 9.85 -12.15
CA SER A 78 -6.54 9.95 -12.23
C SER A 78 -5.97 10.94 -11.20
N GLN A 79 -6.62 12.09 -11.06
CA GLN A 79 -6.22 13.12 -10.11
C GLN A 79 -6.39 12.65 -8.66
N LYS A 80 -7.52 12.02 -8.34
CA LYS A 80 -7.78 11.43 -7.02
C LYS A 80 -6.76 10.33 -6.67
N ALA A 81 -6.43 9.46 -7.63
CA ALA A 81 -5.40 8.44 -7.45
C ALA A 81 -4.02 9.07 -7.17
N LYS A 82 -3.65 10.12 -7.90
CA LYS A 82 -2.40 10.85 -7.67
C LYS A 82 -2.34 11.47 -6.27
N GLU A 83 -3.43 12.07 -5.81
CA GLU A 83 -3.55 12.64 -4.46
C GLU A 83 -3.37 11.56 -3.39
N TYR A 84 -4.09 10.44 -3.49
CA TYR A 84 -3.99 9.34 -2.54
C TYR A 84 -2.60 8.70 -2.52
N ALA A 85 -1.97 8.51 -3.68
CA ALA A 85 -0.61 8.02 -3.76
C ALA A 85 0.40 8.98 -3.08
N THR A 86 0.19 10.29 -3.26
CA THR A 86 1.01 11.33 -2.64
C THR A 86 0.83 11.33 -1.12
N ASP A 87 -0.40 11.31 -0.63
CA ASP A 87 -0.75 11.23 0.79
C ASP A 87 -0.12 10.03 1.47
N ILE A 88 -0.28 8.83 0.89
CA ILE A 88 0.29 7.60 1.42
C ILE A 88 1.80 7.69 1.48
N ARG A 89 2.45 8.18 0.41
CA ARG A 89 3.90 8.33 0.38
C ARG A 89 4.38 9.28 1.47
N GLN A 90 3.76 10.45 1.60
CA GLN A 90 4.11 11.43 2.63
C GLN A 90 3.85 10.88 4.03
N TYR A 91 2.73 10.21 4.25
CA TYR A 91 2.40 9.58 5.53
C TYR A 91 3.47 8.57 5.94
N ILE A 92 3.88 7.69 5.02
CA ILE A 92 4.92 6.70 5.28
C ILE A 92 6.25 7.40 5.58
N GLN A 93 6.62 8.43 4.82
CA GLN A 93 7.85 9.17 5.04
C GLN A 93 7.87 9.89 6.39
N ARG A 94 6.76 10.49 6.82
CA ARG A 94 6.68 11.19 8.11
C ARG A 94 6.70 10.23 9.30
N ASN A 95 6.06 9.07 9.16
CA ASN A 95 5.85 8.17 10.29
C ASN A 95 6.83 6.99 10.36
N PHE A 96 7.45 6.57 9.26
CA PHE A 96 8.27 5.34 9.23
C PHE A 96 9.67 5.53 8.63
N LYS A 97 9.96 6.68 8.02
CA LYS A 97 11.34 6.99 7.62
C LYS A 97 12.18 7.12 8.90
N ARG A 98 13.26 6.35 8.96
CA ARG A 98 14.30 6.48 9.98
C ARG A 98 15.19 7.68 9.69
#